data_AF-A0A345PBS1-F1
#
_entry.id   AF-A0A345PBS1-F1
#
_cell.length_a   1.000
_cell.length_b   1.000
_cell.length_c   1.000
_cell.angle_alpha   90.00
_cell.angle_beta   90.00
_cell.angle_gamma   90.00
#
_symmetry.space_group_name_H-M   'P 1'
#
loop_
_entity.id
_entity.type
_entity.pdbx_description
1 polymer ?
#
loop_
_entity_poly.entity_id
_entity_poly.type
_entity_poly.pdbx_seq_one_letter_code
_entity_poly.pdbx_strand_id
1 'polypeptide(L)' 'MTDILIGRVGKIISGDEQGRYIKVVDDAENTGGFLILIADDIEFRSGYDNWVEDKDALNRYFLECEWLINWSR' A
#
# COMPACT_ATOMS: atom_id res chain seq x y z
N MET A 1 14.35 5.46 -2.31
CA MET A 1 13.04 4.83 -2.02
C MET A 1 12.44 5.61 -0.87
N THR A 2 11.22 6.10 -1.03
CA THR A 2 10.47 6.73 0.08
C THR A 2 10.07 5.63 1.06
N ASP A 3 10.18 5.88 2.37
CA ASP A 3 9.78 4.90 3.38
C ASP A 3 8.30 4.48 3.19
N ILE A 4 8.04 3.17 3.24
CA ILE A 4 6.68 2.61 3.22
C ILE A 4 6.10 2.77 4.63
N LEU A 5 5.04 3.59 4.76
CA LEU A 5 4.44 3.88 6.06
C LEU A 5 3.28 2.92 6.36
N ILE A 6 3.51 2.04 7.33
CA ILE A 6 2.50 1.10 7.80
C ILE A 6 1.46 1.83 8.67
N GLY A 7 0.19 1.52 8.46
CA GLY A 7 -0.94 2.11 9.19
C GLY A 7 -1.24 3.55 8.79
N ARG A 8 -0.69 4.05 7.68
CA ARG A 8 -0.95 5.38 7.15
C ARG A 8 -1.58 5.30 5.77
N VAL A 9 -2.46 6.24 5.49
CA VAL A 9 -3.02 6.41 4.15
C VAL A 9 -2.07 7.29 3.34
N GLY A 10 -1.89 6.92 2.07
CA GLY A 10 -1.15 7.69 1.09
C GLY A 10 -1.91 7.79 -0.20
N LYS A 11 -1.45 8.67 -1.10
CA LYS A 11 -1.91 8.75 -2.48
C LYS A 11 -0.81 8.29 -3.42
N ILE A 12 -1.12 7.38 -4.32
CA ILE A 12 -0.20 6.92 -5.38
C ILE A 12 -0.08 8.06 -6.39
N ILE A 13 1.12 8.62 -6.56
CA ILE A 13 1.38 9.76 -7.46
C ILE A 13 2.16 9.38 -8.71
N SER A 14 2.65 8.14 -8.79
CA SER A 14 3.37 7.58 -9.94
C SER A 14 3.25 6.05 -9.94
N GLY A 15 3.36 5.44 -11.13
CA GLY A 15 3.30 3.99 -11.34
C GLY A 15 1.89 3.51 -11.67
N ASP A 16 1.69 2.19 -11.56
CA ASP A 16 0.35 1.60 -11.70
C ASP A 16 -0.62 2.20 -10.66
N GLU A 17 -1.92 2.19 -10.90
CA GLU A 17 -2.90 2.73 -9.94
C GLU A 17 -2.70 4.22 -9.57
N GLN A 18 -1.94 4.99 -10.35
CA GLN A 18 -1.75 6.43 -10.12
C GLN A 18 -3.08 7.16 -9.92
N GLY A 19 -3.16 7.96 -8.85
CA GLY A 19 -4.34 8.71 -8.46
C GLY A 19 -5.19 8.03 -7.38
N ARG A 20 -4.98 6.73 -7.13
CA ARG A 20 -5.67 5.98 -6.08
C ARG A 20 -5.05 6.18 -4.70
N TYR A 21 -5.83 5.81 -3.68
CA TYR A 21 -5.42 5.82 -2.29
C TYR A 21 -4.89 4.45 -1.89
N ILE A 22 -3.86 4.45 -1.05
CA ILE A 22 -3.19 3.25 -0.57
C ILE A 22 -3.07 3.27 0.95
N LYS A 23 -3.21 2.11 1.59
CA LYS A 23 -2.88 1.90 3.00
C LYS A 23 -2.24 0.55 3.16
N VAL A 24 -1.07 0.51 3.79
CA VAL A 24 -0.44 -0.75 4.18
C VAL A 24 -0.81 -1.04 5.62
N VAL A 25 -1.26 -2.26 5.90
CA VAL A 25 -1.63 -2.75 7.23
C VAL A 25 -0.72 -3.91 7.59
N ASP A 26 -0.12 -3.86 8.78
CA ASP A 26 0.50 -5.04 9.38
C ASP A 26 -0.61 -5.97 9.85
N ASP A 27 -0.72 -7.12 9.19
CA ASP A 27 -1.74 -8.11 9.44
C ASP A 27 -1.09 -9.44 9.92
N ALA A 28 0.10 -9.33 10.53
CA ALA A 28 0.86 -10.49 10.99
C ALA A 28 0.07 -11.35 12.00
N GLU A 29 -0.77 -10.75 12.83
CA GLU A 29 -1.58 -11.48 13.81
C GLU A 29 -2.69 -12.34 13.17
N ASN A 30 -3.19 -11.97 11.98
CA ASN A 30 -4.31 -12.68 11.35
C ASN A 30 -3.86 -13.57 10.18
N THR A 31 -2.95 -13.07 9.34
CA THR A 31 -2.50 -13.75 8.12
C THR A 31 -1.00 -14.02 8.07
N GLY A 32 -0.24 -13.44 9.01
CA GLY A 32 1.22 -13.58 9.05
C GLY A 32 1.99 -12.63 8.13
N GLY A 33 1.31 -11.67 7.49
CA GLY A 33 1.93 -10.76 6.51
C GLY A 33 1.36 -9.34 6.52
N PHE A 34 1.50 -8.64 5.40
CA PHE A 34 0.99 -7.28 5.18
C PHE A 34 -0.15 -7.28 4.17
N LEU A 35 -1.19 -6.49 4.47
CA LEU A 35 -2.23 -6.15 3.50
C LEU A 35 -1.94 -4.79 2.86
N ILE A 36 -1.98 -4.75 1.55
CA ILE A 36 -1.84 -3.54 0.72
C ILE A 36 -3.23 -3.21 0.19
N LEU A 37 -3.90 -2.24 0.82
CA LEU A 37 -5.24 -1.80 0.43
C LEU A 37 -5.13 -0.69 -0.62
N ILE A 38 -5.89 -0.79 -1.70
CA ILE A 38 -5.95 0.20 -2.78
C ILE A 38 -7.41 0.57 -3.03
N ALA A 39 -7.71 1.86 -3.10
CA ALA A 39 -9.08 2.33 -3.27
C ALA A 39 -9.19 3.62 -4.09
N ASP A 40 -10.39 3.88 -4.60
CA ASP A 40 -10.71 5.09 -5.36
C ASP A 40 -10.82 6.35 -4.48
N ASP A 41 -11.10 6.16 -3.19
CA ASP A 41 -11.29 7.23 -2.21
C ASP A 41 -10.54 6.98 -0.90
N ILE A 42 -10.34 8.06 -0.13
CA ILE A 42 -9.57 8.04 1.13
C ILE A 42 -10.27 7.24 2.25
N GLU A 43 -11.56 6.97 2.12
CA GLU A 43 -12.36 6.22 3.09
C GLU A 43 -12.40 4.73 2.75
N PHE A 44 -11.74 4.30 1.66
CA PHE A 44 -11.63 2.91 1.21
C PHE A 44 -12.98 2.22 1.03
N ARG A 45 -13.98 2.94 0.50
CA ARG A 45 -15.33 2.37 0.29
C ARG A 45 -15.41 1.40 -0.89
N SER A 46 -14.58 1.63 -1.91
CA SER A 46 -14.48 0.80 -3.11
C SER A 46 -13.01 0.62 -3.47
N GLY A 47 -12.58 -0.64 -3.55
CA GLY A 47 -11.18 -0.99 -3.72
C GLY A 47 -10.96 -2.49 -3.68
N TYR A 48 -9.70 -2.87 -3.57
CA TYR A 48 -9.24 -4.25 -3.40
C TYR A 48 -7.97 -4.24 -2.57
N ASP A 49 -7.58 -5.44 -2.14
CA ASP A 49 -6.39 -5.68 -1.37
C ASP A 49 -5.46 -6.66 -2.10
N ASN A 50 -4.18 -6.54 -1.77
CA ASN A 50 -3.17 -7.54 -2.05
C ASN A 50 -2.51 -7.95 -0.73
N TRP A 51 -1.93 -9.15 -0.69
CA TRP A 51 -1.23 -9.66 0.47
C TRP A 51 0.21 -10.04 0.13
N VAL A 52 1.14 -9.73 1.03
CA VAL A 52 2.55 -10.12 0.93
C VAL A 52 3.06 -10.64 2.27
N GLU A 53 3.98 -11.61 2.23
CA GLU A 53 4.41 -12.35 3.42
C GLU A 53 5.28 -11.54 4.39
N ASP A 54 6.10 -10.63 3.88
CA ASP A 54 7.08 -9.90 4.70
C ASP A 54 7.45 -8.53 4.11
N LYS A 55 8.36 -7.82 4.79
CA LYS A 55 8.82 -6.50 4.38
C LYS A 55 9.63 -6.52 3.09
N ASP A 56 10.35 -7.59 2.79
CA ASP A 56 11.13 -7.69 1.56
C ASP A 56 10.21 -7.90 0.36
N ALA A 57 9.19 -8.74 0.51
CA ALA A 57 8.11 -8.91 -0.45
C ALA A 57 7.33 -7.61 -0.67
N LEU A 58 7.01 -6.88 0.40
CA LEU A 58 6.38 -5.56 0.33
C LEU A 58 7.22 -4.55 -0.47
N ASN A 59 8.53 -4.48 -0.21
CA ASN A 59 9.43 -3.59 -0.94
C ASN A 59 9.53 -3.97 -2.42
N ARG A 60 9.61 -5.27 -2.74
CA ARG A 60 9.61 -5.75 -4.13
C ARG A 60 8.32 -5.38 -4.85
N TYR A 61 7.16 -5.58 -4.20
CA TYR A 61 5.87 -5.23 -4.76
C TYR A 61 5.79 -3.74 -5.13
N PHE A 62 6.20 -2.85 -4.21
CA PHE A 62 6.22 -1.40 -4.48
C PHE A 62 7.17 -1.01 -5.62
N LEU A 63 8.30 -1.72 -5.74
CA LEU A 63 9.27 -1.50 -6.81
C LEU A 63 8.73 -1.96 -8.18
N GLU A 64 8.09 -3.14 -8.23
CA GLU A 64 7.50 -3.71 -9.43
C GLU A 64 6.35 -2.85 -9.98
N CYS A 65 5.53 -2.27 -9.09
CA CYS A 65 4.47 -1.34 -9.47
C CYS A 65 4.95 0.09 -9.78
N GLU A 66 6.26 0.35 -9.63
CA GLU A 66 6.89 1.66 -9.81
C GLU A 66 6.23 2.78 -8.98
N TRP A 67 5.79 2.43 -7.77
CA TRP A 67 5.00 3.34 -6.94
C TRP A 67 5.83 4.42 -6.26
N LEU A 68 5.35 5.65 -6.39
CA LEU A 68 5.73 6.77 -5.54
C LEU A 68 4.50 7.23 -4.76
N ILE A 69 4.60 7.24 -3.42
CA ILE A 69 3.47 7.57 -2.55
C ILE A 69 3.68 8.92 -1.88
N ASN A 70 2.65 9.77 -1.95
CA ASN A 70 2.53 10.93 -1.09
C ASN A 70 1.73 10.55 0.15
N TRP A 71 2.43 10.29 1.25
CA TRP A 71 1.82 9.93 2.53
C TRP A 71 1.20 11.15 3.21
N SER A 72 -0.04 11.04 3.68
CA SER A 72 -0.62 12.06 4.56
C SER A 72 0.07 12.02 5.92
N ARG A 73 0.38 13.18 6.48
CA ARG A 73 0.96 13.31 7.84
C ARG A 73 0.03 12.78 8.92
#